data_AF-A0A7S1R9S6-F1
#
_entry.id   AF-A0A7S1R9S6-F1
#
_cell.length_a   1.000
_cell.length_b   1.000
_cell.length_c   1.000
_cell.angle_alpha   90.00
_cell.angle_beta   90.00
_cell.angle_gamma   90.00
#
_symmetry.space_group_name_H-M   'P 1'
#
loop_
_entity.id
_entity.type
_entity.pdbx_description
1 polymer ?
#
loop_
_entity_poly.entity_id
_entity_poly.type
_entity_poly.pdbx_seq_one_letter_code
_entity_poly.pdbx_strand_id
1 'polypeptide(L)'
;KFVSEGVSIYYYVVEWEAGDLSWADFRGKVLGPTDPADAPADSLRGLIASKWEDLGLKAACNTGDNGVHASASPFEALAERMNWLGYRVERDQFGKILLKAGVALGTIKEWSVDPQ
;
A
#
# COMPACT_ATOMS: atom_id res chain seq x y z
N LYS A 1 -10.45 -5.91 -14.99
CA LYS A 1 -10.09 -4.47 -14.98
C LYS A 1 -8.60 -4.27 -14.81
N PHE A 2 -8.02 -4.70 -13.68
CA PHE A 2 -6.61 -4.42 -13.36
C PHE A 2 -5.58 -5.36 -14.01
N VAL A 3 -6.04 -6.45 -14.65
CA VAL A 3 -5.20 -7.41 -15.39
C VAL A 3 -5.55 -7.48 -16.88
N SER A 4 -6.30 -6.48 -17.37
CA SER A 4 -6.68 -6.38 -18.79
C SER A 4 -5.48 -6.04 -19.66
N GLU A 5 -5.50 -6.43 -20.93
CA GLU A 5 -4.42 -6.10 -21.87
C GLU A 5 -4.20 -4.58 -21.97
N GLY A 6 -2.94 -4.16 -22.00
CA GLY A 6 -2.56 -2.74 -22.11
C GLY A 6 -2.67 -1.93 -20.82
N VAL A 7 -3.05 -2.53 -19.69
CA VAL A 7 -2.99 -1.87 -18.37
C VAL A 7 -1.73 -2.29 -17.60
N SER A 8 -1.27 -1.43 -16.69
CA SER A 8 -0.12 -1.71 -15.84
C SER A 8 -0.32 -1.09 -14.47
N ILE A 9 0.31 -1.68 -13.46
CA ILE A 9 0.38 -1.15 -12.11
C ILE A 9 1.82 -0.72 -11.88
N TYR A 10 2.01 0.56 -11.55
CA TYR A 10 3.29 1.08 -11.11
C TYR A 10 3.36 0.94 -9.60
N TYR A 11 4.36 0.24 -9.11
CA TYR A 11 4.61 0.10 -7.68
C TYR A 11 5.95 0.71 -7.32
N TYR A 12 6.03 1.20 -6.09
CA TYR A 12 7.24 1.77 -5.50
C TYR A 12 7.46 1.13 -4.14
N VAL A 13 8.73 0.90 -3.79
CA VAL A 13 9.12 0.66 -2.41
C VAL A 13 9.57 1.99 -1.86
N VAL A 14 8.89 2.45 -0.81
CA VAL A 14 9.18 3.71 -0.14
C VAL A 14 9.62 3.44 1.30
N GLU A 15 10.53 4.26 1.80
CA GLU A 15 11.01 4.23 3.17
C GLU A 15 11.17 5.65 3.70
N TRP A 16 11.07 5.78 5.01
CA TRP A 16 11.24 7.03 5.74
C TRP A 16 11.64 6.72 7.19
N GLU A 17 12.18 7.72 7.87
CA GLU A 17 12.52 7.60 9.28
C GLU A 17 11.24 7.57 10.12
N ALA A 18 11.07 6.53 10.94
CA ALA A 18 9.85 6.34 11.74
C ALA A 18 9.61 7.46 12.78
N GLY A 19 10.67 8.21 13.14
CA GLY A 19 10.57 9.39 14.00
C GLY A 19 9.99 10.62 13.31
N ASP A 20 10.10 10.71 11.99
CA ASP A 20 9.66 11.86 11.20
C ASP A 20 8.22 11.70 10.69
N LEU A 21 7.78 10.47 10.46
CA LEU A 21 6.45 10.17 9.94
C LEU A 21 5.91 8.86 10.51
N SER A 22 4.83 8.95 11.29
CA SER A 22 4.12 7.77 11.76
C SER A 22 3.36 7.07 10.62
N TRP A 23 3.12 5.77 10.76
CA TRP A 23 2.33 5.02 9.77
C TRP A 23 0.91 5.58 9.60
N ALA A 24 0.32 6.03 10.72
CA ALA A 24 -1.00 6.67 10.72
C ALA A 24 -1.00 7.97 9.92
N ASP A 25 0.03 8.80 10.07
CA ASP A 25 0.18 10.04 9.31
C ASP A 25 0.54 9.78 7.85
N PHE A 26 1.35 8.77 7.53
CA PHE A 26 1.55 8.34 6.16
C PHE A 26 0.22 7.97 5.49
N ARG A 27 -0.60 7.16 6.17
CA ARG A 27 -1.93 6.76 5.67
C ARG A 27 -2.93 7.91 5.59
N GLY A 28 -2.97 8.78 6.59
CA GLY A 28 -4.01 9.81 6.71
C GLY A 28 -3.67 11.13 6.01
N LYS A 29 -2.40 11.55 6.05
CA LYS A 29 -1.95 12.87 5.57
C LYS A 29 -1.23 12.76 4.22
N VAL A 30 -0.28 11.83 4.10
CA VAL A 30 0.49 11.68 2.85
C VAL A 30 -0.34 10.99 1.77
N LEU A 31 -0.90 9.82 2.06
CA LEU A 31 -1.74 9.08 1.13
C LEU A 31 -3.15 9.70 1.02
N GLY A 32 -3.73 10.09 2.15
CA GLY A 32 -5.12 10.53 2.28
C GLY A 32 -6.08 9.37 2.63
N PRO A 33 -7.26 9.64 3.24
CA PRO A 33 -8.33 8.67 3.48
C PRO A 33 -8.78 7.91 2.23
N THR A 34 -9.45 6.77 2.40
CA THR A 34 -9.87 5.91 1.27
C THR A 34 -10.87 6.60 0.35
N ASP A 35 -11.79 7.38 0.91
CA ASP A 35 -12.68 8.23 0.13
C ASP A 35 -11.95 9.51 -0.28
N PRO A 36 -11.75 9.76 -1.58
CA PRO A 36 -11.11 11.00 -2.04
C PRO A 36 -11.86 12.27 -1.66
N ALA A 37 -13.17 12.20 -1.37
CA ALA A 37 -13.94 13.36 -0.92
C ALA A 37 -13.49 13.88 0.46
N ASP A 38 -12.96 13.00 1.30
CA ASP A 38 -12.43 13.32 2.63
C ASP A 38 -10.93 13.60 2.62
N ALA A 39 -10.27 13.54 1.45
CA ALA A 39 -8.83 13.63 1.35
C ALA A 39 -8.30 15.07 1.38
N PRO A 40 -7.26 15.36 2.19
CA PRO A 40 -6.57 16.64 2.13
C PRO A 40 -6.11 16.95 0.70
N ALA A 41 -6.26 18.19 0.26
CA ALA A 41 -5.95 18.59 -1.12
C ALA A 41 -4.47 18.36 -1.51
N ASP A 42 -3.58 18.35 -0.52
CA ASP A 42 -2.14 18.10 -0.65
C ASP A 42 -1.75 16.62 -0.45
N SER A 43 -2.69 15.75 -0.10
CA SER A 43 -2.47 14.30 -0.06
C SER A 43 -2.44 13.70 -1.47
N LEU A 44 -1.84 12.52 -1.64
CA LEU A 44 -1.80 11.83 -2.93
C LEU A 44 -3.19 11.59 -3.52
N ARG A 45 -4.15 11.12 -2.71
CA ARG A 45 -5.53 10.90 -3.18
C ARG A 45 -6.24 12.20 -3.51
N GLY A 46 -6.02 13.28 -2.74
CA GLY A 46 -6.58 14.60 -3.05
C GLY A 46 -6.03 15.14 -4.37
N LEU A 47 -4.71 15.05 -4.57
CA LEU A 47 -4.05 15.47 -5.80
C LEU A 47 -4.52 14.66 -7.01
N ILE A 48 -4.57 13.33 -6.91
CA ILE A 48 -5.04 12.45 -7.99
C ILE A 48 -6.51 12.74 -8.31
N ALA A 49 -7.37 12.86 -7.29
CA ALA A 49 -8.79 13.14 -7.50
C ALA A 49 -9.03 14.52 -8.12
N SER A 50 -8.22 15.53 -7.79
CA SER A 50 -8.35 16.87 -8.41
C SER A 50 -7.85 16.91 -9.86
N LYS A 51 -6.96 15.99 -10.25
CA LYS A 51 -6.29 15.96 -11.56
C LYS A 51 -6.62 14.71 -12.38
N TRP A 52 -7.74 14.03 -12.08
CA TRP A 52 -8.02 12.72 -12.65
C TRP A 52 -8.10 12.74 -14.19
N GLU A 53 -8.66 13.81 -14.78
CA GLU A 53 -8.72 13.99 -16.24
C GLU A 53 -7.33 14.19 -16.85
N ASP A 54 -6.52 15.08 -16.26
CA ASP A 54 -5.14 15.35 -16.69
C ASP A 54 -4.25 14.10 -16.58
N LEU A 55 -4.53 13.25 -15.59
CA LEU A 55 -3.85 11.97 -15.38
C LEU A 55 -4.40 10.84 -16.30
N GLY A 56 -5.38 11.14 -17.15
CA GLY A 56 -5.95 10.19 -18.11
C GLY A 56 -6.84 9.11 -17.48
N LEU A 57 -7.35 9.33 -16.26
CA LEU A 57 -8.32 8.44 -15.65
C LEU A 57 -9.67 8.53 -16.38
N LYS A 58 -10.40 7.41 -16.44
CA LYS A 58 -11.64 7.31 -17.24
C LYS A 58 -12.86 7.93 -16.58
N ALA A 59 -12.79 8.20 -15.28
CA ALA A 59 -13.87 8.76 -14.48
C ALA A 59 -13.30 9.41 -13.22
N ALA A 60 -14.08 10.28 -12.60
CA ALA A 60 -13.78 10.84 -11.29
C ALA A 60 -13.55 9.73 -10.24
N CYS A 61 -12.61 9.98 -9.35
CA CYS A 61 -12.25 9.03 -8.29
C CYS A 61 -13.42 8.79 -7.32
N ASN A 62 -13.47 7.57 -6.78
CA ASN A 62 -14.41 7.17 -5.73
C ASN A 62 -13.69 6.25 -4.74
N THR A 63 -14.38 5.75 -3.72
CA THR A 63 -13.80 4.88 -2.68
C THR A 63 -13.12 3.61 -3.24
N GLY A 64 -13.65 3.03 -4.32
CA GLY A 64 -13.09 1.83 -4.96
C GLY A 64 -12.01 2.14 -6.00
N ASP A 65 -12.11 3.28 -6.68
CA ASP A 65 -11.17 3.75 -7.70
C ASP A 65 -10.54 5.09 -7.27
N ASN A 66 -9.73 5.06 -6.21
CA ASN A 66 -9.09 6.23 -5.60
C ASN A 66 -7.65 6.47 -6.07
N GLY A 67 -7.24 5.83 -7.16
CA GLY A 67 -5.99 6.09 -7.87
C GLY A 67 -4.70 5.53 -7.26
N VAL A 68 -4.65 5.27 -5.95
CA VAL A 68 -3.44 4.75 -5.29
C VAL A 68 -3.74 3.84 -4.10
N HIS A 69 -2.95 2.78 -4.00
CA HIS A 69 -2.90 1.83 -2.89
C HIS A 69 -1.61 2.03 -2.09
N ALA A 70 -1.69 1.85 -0.78
CA ALA A 70 -0.52 1.67 0.08
C ALA A 70 -0.87 0.80 1.28
N SER A 71 0.12 0.02 1.74
CA SER A 71 -0.02 -0.97 2.80
C SER A 71 -0.64 -0.38 4.07
N ALA A 72 -1.62 -1.06 4.64
CA ALA A 72 -2.36 -0.53 5.80
C ALA A 72 -1.59 -0.61 7.12
N SER A 73 -0.59 -1.49 7.22
CA SER A 73 0.24 -1.70 8.41
C SER A 73 1.61 -2.28 8.04
N PRO A 74 2.57 -2.37 8.98
CA PRO A 74 3.82 -3.07 8.75
C PRO A 74 3.65 -4.55 8.32
N PHE A 75 2.60 -5.22 8.81
CA PHE A 75 2.28 -6.60 8.42
C PHE A 75 1.80 -6.68 6.98
N GLU A 76 0.83 -5.84 6.60
CA GLU A 76 0.36 -5.75 5.20
C GLU A 76 1.51 -5.41 4.26
N ALA A 77 2.43 -4.54 4.70
CA ALA A 77 3.58 -4.17 3.89
C ALA A 77 4.56 -5.33 3.68
N LEU A 78 4.73 -6.20 4.68
CA LEU A 78 5.49 -7.45 4.53
C LEU A 78 4.80 -8.38 3.52
N ALA A 79 3.50 -8.62 3.66
CA ALA A 79 2.73 -9.48 2.76
C ALA A 79 2.80 -8.97 1.31
N GLU A 80 2.62 -7.67 1.11
CA GLU A 80 2.74 -7.04 -0.21
C GLU A 80 4.15 -7.15 -0.79
N ARG A 81 5.22 -6.90 -0.03
CA ARG A 81 6.60 -7.09 -0.52
C ARG A 81 6.88 -8.55 -0.88
N MET A 82 6.34 -9.50 -0.11
CA MET A 82 6.46 -10.93 -0.44
C MET A 82 5.75 -11.25 -1.77
N ASN A 83 4.52 -10.76 -1.96
CA ASN A 83 3.70 -11.08 -3.12
C ASN A 83 4.14 -10.35 -4.40
N TRP A 84 4.50 -9.07 -4.30
CA TRP A 84 4.87 -8.24 -5.46
C TRP A 84 6.34 -8.33 -5.85
N LEU A 85 7.24 -8.53 -4.87
CA LEU A 85 8.70 -8.46 -5.08
C LEU A 85 9.40 -9.80 -4.83
N GLY A 86 8.68 -10.83 -4.37
CA GLY A 86 9.29 -12.11 -4.00
C GLY A 86 10.22 -12.01 -2.79
N TYR A 87 10.03 -11.02 -1.92
CA TYR A 87 10.85 -10.87 -0.72
C TYR A 87 10.73 -12.09 0.19
N ARG A 88 11.85 -12.45 0.82
CA ARG A 88 11.89 -13.51 1.84
C ARG A 88 11.68 -12.90 3.21
N VAL A 89 10.84 -13.52 4.04
CA VAL A 89 10.52 -13.06 5.41
C VAL A 89 11.79 -12.82 6.22
N GLU A 90 12.77 -13.70 6.08
CA GLU A 90 14.05 -13.67 6.79
C GLU A 90 14.96 -12.52 6.34
N ARG A 91 14.66 -11.87 5.20
CA ARG A 91 15.38 -10.72 4.67
C ARG A 91 14.65 -9.40 4.93
N ASP A 92 13.35 -9.44 5.18
CA ASP A 92 12.53 -8.28 5.50
C ASP A 92 12.77 -7.78 6.94
N GLN A 93 12.74 -6.46 7.17
CA GLN A 93 12.95 -5.89 8.50
C GLN A 93 11.85 -6.31 9.48
N PHE A 94 10.57 -6.18 9.09
CA PHE A 94 9.45 -6.57 9.93
C PHE A 94 9.32 -8.09 10.03
N GLY A 95 9.58 -8.81 8.93
CA GLY A 95 9.63 -10.27 8.91
C GLY A 95 10.61 -10.86 9.93
N LYS A 96 11.82 -10.31 10.04
CA LYS A 96 12.80 -10.69 11.08
C LYS A 96 12.29 -10.46 12.49
N ILE A 97 11.54 -9.37 12.73
CA ILE A 97 10.96 -9.07 14.04
C ILE A 97 9.90 -10.12 14.41
N LEU A 98 9.03 -10.51 13.47
CA LEU A 98 8.03 -11.56 13.71
C LEU A 98 8.68 -12.91 14.04
N LEU A 99 9.71 -13.30 13.28
CA LEU A 99 10.46 -14.53 13.54
C LEU A 99 11.14 -14.50 14.92
N LYS A 100 11.74 -13.36 15.29
CA LYS A 100 12.35 -13.17 16.62
C LYS A 100 11.32 -13.21 17.74
N ALA A 101 10.09 -12.76 17.48
CA ALA A 101 8.97 -12.85 18.41
C ALA A 101 8.36 -14.27 18.51
N GLY A 102 8.88 -15.24 17.75
CA GLY A 102 8.46 -16.64 17.79
C GLY A 102 7.31 -16.99 16.83
N VAL A 103 6.91 -16.09 15.94
CA VAL A 103 5.92 -16.40 14.89
C VAL A 103 6.58 -17.31 13.87
N ALA A 104 6.02 -18.51 13.66
CA ALA A 104 6.60 -19.48 12.73
C ALA A 104 6.57 -18.97 11.29
N LEU A 105 7.62 -19.26 10.52
CA LEU A 105 7.70 -18.88 9.10
C LEU A 105 6.51 -19.38 8.28
N GLY A 106 6.03 -20.60 8.56
CA GLY A 106 4.85 -21.17 7.91
C GLY A 106 3.61 -20.32 8.13
N THR A 107 3.37 -19.91 9.38
CA THR A 107 2.26 -19.03 9.77
C THR A 107 2.35 -17.67 9.09
N ILE A 108 3.53 -17.05 9.02
CA ILE A 108 3.71 -15.76 8.35
C ILE A 108 3.34 -15.88 6.86
N LYS A 109 3.80 -16.95 6.19
CA LYS A 109 3.49 -17.21 4.78
C LYS A 109 2.00 -17.43 4.55
N GLU A 110 1.35 -18.21 5.41
CA GLU A 110 -0.09 -18.47 5.36
C GLU A 110 -0.90 -17.18 5.52
N TRP A 111 -0.54 -16.31 6.46
CA TRP A 111 -1.23 -15.02 6.65
C TRP A 111 -0.91 -13.97 5.58
N SER A 112 0.11 -14.20 4.75
CA SER A 112 0.53 -13.27 3.69
C SER A 112 -0.18 -13.54 2.35
N VAL A 113 -1.06 -14.53 2.29
CA VAL A 113 -1.86 -14.86 1.11
C VAL A 113 -3.35 -14.71 1.42
N ASP A 114 -4.16 -14.59 0.36
CA ASP A 114 -5.61 -14.59 0.48
C ASP A 114 -6.10 -15.95 1.03
N PRO A 115 -6.79 -16.00 2.17
CA PRO A 115 -7.13 -17.24 2.88
C PRO A 115 -8.31 -18.01 2.24
N GLN A 116 -8.44 -18.01 0.91
CA GLN A 116 -9.56 -18.57 0.14
C GLN A 116 -10.01 -19.97 0.58
#